data_AF-A0A4W5N3L5-F1
#
_entry.id   AF-A0A4W5N3L5-F1
#
_cell.length_a   1.000
_cell.length_b   1.000
_cell.length_c   1.000
_cell.angle_alpha   90.00
_cell.angle_beta   90.00
_cell.angle_gamma   90.00
#
_symmetry.space_group_name_H-M   'P 1'
#
loop_
_entity.id
_entity.type
_entity.pdbx_description
1 polymer ?
#
loop_
_entity_poly.entity_id
_entity_poly.type
_entity_poly.pdbx_seq_one_letter_code
_entity_poly.pdbx_strand_id
1 'polypeptide(L)' 'PPPSHPPPLPLPFRDLSNNQISEIAPDAFQGLRSLNSLVLYGNKITELPKGVFDGLHALQLL' A
#
# COMPACT_ATOMS: atom_id res chain seq x y z
N PRO A 1 -25.92 25.65 -10.08
CA PRO A 1 -25.52 24.22 -10.15
C PRO A 1 -24.59 23.85 -8.99
N PRO A 2 -24.83 22.77 -8.23
CA PRO A 2 -23.86 22.33 -7.25
C PRO A 2 -22.58 21.90 -7.98
N PRO A 3 -21.40 22.04 -7.36
CA PRO A 3 -20.16 21.56 -7.96
C PRO A 3 -20.27 20.04 -8.16
N SER A 4 -20.12 19.61 -9.41
CA SER A 4 -20.21 18.21 -9.86
C SER A 4 -18.95 17.39 -9.53
N HIS A 5 -18.11 17.86 -8.60
CA HIS A 5 -16.93 17.12 -8.18
C HIS A 5 -17.27 16.36 -6.89
N PRO A 6 -17.32 15.02 -6.92
CA PRO A 6 -17.40 14.27 -5.67
C PRO A 6 -16.18 14.63 -4.82
N PRO A 7 -16.32 14.70 -3.48
CA PRO A 7 -15.15 14.86 -2.61
C PRO A 7 -14.16 13.73 -2.92
N PRO A 8 -12.84 13.99 -2.91
CA PRO A 8 -11.86 12.93 -3.10
C PRO A 8 -12.17 11.84 -2.07
N LEU A 9 -12.49 10.64 -2.56
CA LEU A 9 -12.66 9.48 -1.70
C LEU A 9 -11.39 9.33 -0.85
N PRO A 10 -11.50 8.95 0.43
CA PRO A 10 -10.33 8.75 1.26
C PRO A 10 -9.40 7.76 0.55
N LEU A 11 -8.19 8.23 0.25
CA LEU A 11 -7.17 7.42 -0.39
C LEU A 11 -6.93 6.18 0.48
N PRO A 12 -6.83 4.97 -0.09
CA PRO A 12 -6.61 3.78 0.69
C PRO A 12 -5.17 3.81 1.25
N PHE A 13 -5.10 4.20 2.51
CA PHE A 13 -3.92 4.17 3.38
C PHE A 13 -3.90 2.85 4.15
N ARG A 14 -2.79 2.13 4.12
CA ARG A 14 -2.63 0.87 4.85
C ARG A 14 -1.39 0.90 5.73
N ASP A 15 -1.63 1.10 7.01
CA ASP A 15 -0.62 0.99 8.05
C ASP A 15 -0.50 -0.47 8.48
N LEU A 16 0.68 -1.04 8.28
CA LEU A 16 1.06 -2.36 8.78
C LEU A 16 2.28 -2.23 9.71
N SER A 17 2.54 -1.05 10.25
CA SER A 17 3.70 -0.79 11.08
C SER A 17 3.64 -1.51 12.42
N ASN A 18 4.81 -1.76 13.01
CA ASN A 18 4.97 -2.38 14.33
C ASN A 18 4.31 -3.76 14.47
N ASN A 19 4.21 -4.50 13.38
CA ASN A 19 3.75 -5.88 13.39
C ASN A 19 4.93 -6.86 13.42
N GLN A 20 4.63 -8.15 13.44
CA GLN A 20 5.64 -9.21 13.42
C GLN A 20 5.79 -9.82 12.02
N ILE A 21 5.54 -9.03 10.97
CA ILE A 21 5.66 -9.49 9.59
C ILE A 21 7.13 -9.76 9.31
N SER A 22 7.49 -11.02 9.06
CA SER A 22 8.86 -11.44 8.70
C SER A 22 9.01 -11.68 7.21
N GLU A 23 7.94 -12.11 6.56
CA GLU A 23 7.89 -12.44 5.14
C GLU A 23 6.67 -11.78 4.50
N ILE A 24 6.85 -11.31 3.27
CA ILE A 24 5.76 -10.79 2.44
C ILE A 24 5.69 -11.66 1.19
N ALA A 25 4.49 -12.14 0.85
CA ALA A 25 4.31 -12.90 -0.37
C ALA A 25 4.52 -11.97 -1.60
N PRO A 26 5.13 -12.46 -2.70
CA PRO A 26 5.40 -11.65 -3.89
C PRO A 26 4.13 -11.06 -4.55
N ASP A 27 2.97 -11.63 -4.27
CA ASP A 27 1.65 -11.20 -4.73
C ASP A 27 0.80 -10.55 -3.63
N ALA A 28 1.34 -10.30 -2.42
CA ALA A 28 0.58 -9.78 -1.29
C ALA A 28 -0.12 -8.44 -1.57
N PHE A 29 0.44 -7.64 -2.47
CA PHE A 29 -0.10 -6.34 -2.87
C PHE A 29 -0.58 -6.30 -4.32
N GLN A 30 -0.59 -7.44 -5.02
CA GLN A 30 -1.12 -7.53 -6.38
C GLN A 30 -2.60 -7.15 -6.39
N GLY A 31 -2.99 -6.30 -7.34
CA GLY A 31 -4.36 -5.82 -7.48
C GLY A 31 -4.72 -4.60 -6.62
N LEU A 32 -3.87 -4.18 -5.68
CA LEU A 32 -4.07 -2.97 -4.89
C LEU A 32 -3.69 -1.69 -5.67
N ARG A 33 -4.25 -1.54 -6.88
CA ARG A 33 -3.92 -0.46 -7.83
C ARG A 33 -4.20 0.95 -7.32
N SER A 34 -5.13 1.06 -6.38
CA SER A 34 -5.51 2.34 -5.76
C SER A 34 -4.75 2.62 -4.46
N LEU A 35 -3.93 1.69 -3.95
CA LEU A 35 -3.18 1.86 -2.70
C LEU A 35 -2.25 3.07 -2.82
N ASN A 36 -2.41 4.01 -1.90
CA ASN A 36 -1.74 5.30 -2.01
C ASN A 36 -0.59 5.44 -1.01
N SER A 37 -0.72 4.77 0.13
CA SER A 37 0.27 4.78 1.20
C SER A 37 0.31 3.42 1.87
N LEU A 38 1.50 2.85 1.97
CA LEU A 38 1.78 1.60 2.65
C LEU A 38 2.85 1.89 3.69
N VAL A 39 2.65 1.45 4.94
CA VAL A 39 3.63 1.68 5.99
C VAL A 39 4.03 0.33 6.58
N LEU A 40 5.31 -0.02 6.46
CA LEU A 40 5.86 -1.32 6.90
C LEU A 40 6.92 -1.19 8.01
N TYR A 41 7.17 0.00 8.55
CA TYR A 41 8.20 0.19 9.58
C TYR A 41 7.92 -0.63 10.85
N GLY A 42 8.96 -1.00 11.60
CA GLY A 42 8.79 -1.73 12.86
C GLY A 42 8.37 -3.20 12.69
N ASN A 43 8.43 -3.73 11.46
CA ASN A 43 8.28 -5.16 11.19
C ASN A 43 9.63 -5.89 11.26
N LYS A 44 9.59 -7.21 11.07
CA LYS A 44 10.75 -8.10 11.01
C LYS A 44 11.11 -8.48 9.57
N ILE A 45 10.71 -7.67 8.59
CA ILE A 45 10.94 -7.92 7.17
C ILE A 45 12.44 -7.81 6.91
N THR A 46 13.07 -8.95 6.63
CA THR A 46 14.50 -9.03 6.27
C THR A 46 14.72 -8.87 4.78
N GLU A 47 13.77 -9.29 3.97
CA GLU A 47 13.81 -9.20 2.52
C GLU A 47 12.43 -8.86 1.94
N LEU A 48 12.43 -8.10 0.86
CA LEU A 48 11.23 -7.80 0.09
C LEU A 48 11.33 -8.57 -1.24
N PRO A 49 10.32 -9.38 -1.60
CA PRO A 49 10.33 -10.07 -2.89
C PRO A 49 10.43 -9.06 -4.03
N LYS A 50 11.21 -9.41 -5.05
CA LYS A 50 11.30 -8.59 -6.26
C LYS A 50 9.93 -8.54 -6.93
N GLY A 51 9.45 -7.32 -7.20
CA GLY A 51 8.14 -7.11 -7.81
C GLY A 51 6.96 -7.17 -6.83
N VAL A 52 7.20 -7.23 -5.51
CA VAL A 52 6.10 -7.19 -4.50
C VAL A 52 5.25 -5.92 -4.58
N PHE A 53 5.82 -4.84 -5.13
CA PHE A 53 5.14 -3.58 -5.38
C PHE A 53 4.65 -3.43 -6.83
N ASP A 54 4.83 -4.45 -7.68
CA ASP A 54 4.36 -4.40 -9.07
C ASP A 54 2.82 -4.29 -9.08
N GLY A 55 2.30 -3.30 -9.80
CA GLY A 55 0.87 -3.02 -9.87
C GLY A 55 0.36 -2.00 -8.86
N LEU A 56 1.19 -1.54 -7.92
CA LEU A 56 0.88 -0.42 -7.01
C LEU A 56 1.06 0.94 -7.69
N HIS A 57 0.31 1.19 -8.77
CA HIS A 57 0.47 2.39 -9.60
C HIS A 57 0.14 3.71 -8.88
N ALA A 58 -0.73 3.66 -7.88
CA ALA A 58 -1.11 4.84 -7.09
C ALA A 58 -0.23 5.05 -5.85
N LEU A 59 0.77 4.20 -5.58
CA LEU A 59 1.58 4.30 -4.37
C LEU A 59 2.47 5.53 -4.40
N GLN A 60 2.27 6.41 -3.41
CA GLN A 60 3.05 7.64 -3.26
C GLN A 60 3.98 7.60 -2.04
N LEU A 61 3.67 6.77 -1.04
CA LEU A 61 4.40 6.68 0.23
C LEU A 61 4.59 5.21 0.63
N LEU A 62 5.83 4.86 0.97
CA LEU A 62 6.26 3.53 1.41
C LEU A 62 7.10 3.62 2.71
#